data_AF-A0A3D2GBX4-F1
#
_entry.id   AF-A0A3D2GBX4-F1
#
_cell.length_a   1.000
_cell.length_b   1.000
_cell.length_c   1.000
_cell.angle_alpha   90.00
_cell.angle_beta   90.00
_cell.angle_gamma   90.00
#
_symmetry.space_group_name_H-M   'P 1'
#
loop_
_entity.id
_entity.type
_entity.pdbx_description
1 polymer ?
#
loop_
_entity_poly.entity_id
_entity_poly.type
_entity_poly.pdbx_seq_one_letter_code
_entity_poly.pdbx_strand_id
1 'polypeptide(L)' 'SVGRLREDTVYDWKFVGLSHNTVRGAAGGAVLCAELLKAQGY' A
#
# COMPACT_ATOMS: atom_id res chain seq x y z
N SER A 1 -7.25 1.01 -2.09
CA SER A 1 -8.53 1.57 -1.60
C SER A 1 -8.79 1.11 -0.18
N VAL A 2 -9.45 1.95 0.60
CA VAL A 2 -9.88 1.64 1.97
C VAL A 2 -11.38 1.84 2.04
N GLY A 3 -12.10 0.90 2.66
CA GLY A 3 -13.56 0.97 2.79
C GLY A 3 -14.06 0.40 4.10
N ARG A 4 -15.35 0.62 4.38
CA ARG A 4 -16.03 0.14 5.60
C ARG A 4 -15.37 0.58 6.92
N LEU A 5 -14.77 1.76 6.95
CA LEU A 5 -14.22 2.35 8.16
C LEU A 5 -15.34 2.60 9.18
N ARG A 6 -15.18 2.06 10.39
CA ARG A 6 -16.13 2.18 11.50
C ARG A 6 -15.44 1.83 12.81
N GLU A 7 -16.03 2.25 13.93
CA GLU A 7 -15.59 1.86 15.26
C GLU A 7 -15.64 0.32 15.42
N ASP A 8 -14.73 -0.22 16.22
CA ASP A 8 -14.67 -1.64 16.54
C ASP A 8 -15.09 -1.90 17.99
N THR A 9 -15.44 -3.16 18.29
CA THR A 9 -15.86 -3.57 19.64
C THR A 9 -14.70 -4.06 20.49
N VAL A 10 -13.51 -4.25 19.89
CA VAL A 10 -12.29 -4.72 20.57
C VAL A 10 -11.19 -3.65 20.49
N TYR A 11 -10.98 -3.09 19.30
CA TYR A 11 -10.04 -1.98 19.08
C TYR A 11 -10.79 -0.68 18.80
N ASP A 12 -10.06 0.40 18.49
CA ASP A 12 -10.65 1.71 18.21
C ASP A 12 -11.40 1.72 16.86
N TRP A 13 -10.81 1.14 15.81
CA TRP A 13 -11.34 1.19 14.44
C TRP A 13 -11.08 -0.09 13.65
N LYS A 14 -12.00 -0.41 12.73
CA LYS A 14 -11.83 -1.47 11.72
C LYS A 14 -12.23 -1.02 10.33
N PHE A 15 -11.57 -1.58 9.33
CA PHE A 15 -11.84 -1.32 7.91
C PHE A 15 -11.42 -2.51 7.03
N VAL A 16 -11.75 -2.43 5.73
CA VAL A 16 -11.29 -3.38 4.70
C VAL A 16 -10.34 -2.67 3.76
N GLY A 17 -9.15 -3.23 3.58
CA GLY A 17 -8.14 -2.76 2.64
C GLY A 17 -8.12 -3.58 1.35
N LEU A 18 -8.00 -2.90 0.21
CA LEU A 18 -7.75 -3.51 -1.10
C LEU A 18 -6.55 -2.84 -1.77
N SER A 19 -5.61 -3.63 -2.27
CA SER A 19 -4.45 -3.15 -3.04
C SER A 19 -4.49 -3.62 -4.49
N HIS A 20 -4.10 -2.74 -5.43
CA HIS A 20 -3.86 -3.13 -6.83
C HIS A 20 -2.49 -3.82 -6.94
N ASN A 21 -2.47 -5.12 -7.18
CA ASN A 21 -1.23 -5.91 -7.17
C ASN A 21 -0.25 -5.55 -8.30
N THR A 22 -0.72 -5.15 -9.48
CA THR A 22 0.19 -4.77 -10.58
C THR A 22 0.96 -3.47 -10.31
N VAL A 23 0.39 -2.59 -9.48
CA VAL A 23 1.01 -1.30 -9.11
C VAL A 23 1.73 -1.37 -7.76
N ARG A 24 1.16 -2.09 -6.79
CA ARG A 24 1.62 -2.11 -5.39
C ARG A 24 2.08 -3.50 -4.90
N GLY A 25 1.97 -4.52 -5.73
CA GLY A 25 2.53 -5.85 -5.47
C GLY A 25 4.05 -5.87 -5.71
N ALA A 26 4.65 -7.06 -5.59
CA ALA A 26 6.11 -7.23 -5.60
C ALA A 26 6.79 -6.57 -6.82
N ALA A 27 6.28 -6.81 -8.03
CA ALA A 27 6.84 -6.23 -9.24
C ALA A 27 6.73 -4.69 -9.27
N GLY A 28 5.56 -4.14 -8.96
CA GLY A 28 5.35 -2.69 -8.91
C GLY A 28 6.17 -2.00 -7.82
N GLY A 29 6.35 -2.66 -6.66
CA GLY A 29 7.22 -2.19 -5.60
C GLY A 29 8.70 -2.18 -6.01
N ALA A 30 9.17 -3.25 -6.67
CA ALA A 30 10.55 -3.33 -7.14
C ALA A 30 10.88 -2.23 -8.17
N VAL A 31 9.97 -1.98 -9.11
CA VAL A 31 10.12 -0.89 -10.09
C VAL A 31 10.17 0.46 -9.39
N LEU A 32 9.25 0.75 -8.46
CA LEU A 32 9.24 2.01 -7.72
C LEU A 32 10.54 2.21 -6.91
N CYS A 33 11.06 1.15 -6.29
CA CYS A 33 12.35 1.20 -5.60
C CYS A 33 13.51 1.52 -6.56
N ALA A 34 13.52 0.92 -7.76
CA ALA A 34 14.54 1.20 -8.76
C ALA A 34 14.46 2.65 -9.27
N GLU A 35 13.26 3.16 -9.53
CA GLU A 35 13.02 4.56 -9.90
C GLU A 35 13.53 5.52 -8.82
N LEU A 36 13.28 5.21 -7.54
CA LEU A 36 13.76 5.99 -6.41
C LEU A 36 15.30 6.00 -6.33
N LEU A 37 15.93 4.83 -6.42
CA LEU A 37 17.39 4.72 -6.39
C LEU A 37 18.03 5.55 -7.51
N LYS A 38 17.46 5.47 -8.72
CA LYS A 38 17.90 6.29 -9.84
C LYS A 38 17.75 7.78 -9.57
N ALA A 39 16.62 8.20 -9.00
CA ALA A 39 16.37 9.60 -8.64
C ALA A 39 17.32 10.12 -7.55
N GLN A 40 17.77 9.24 -6.66
CA GLN A 40 18.75 9.56 -5.61
C GLN A 40 20.21 9.49 -6.09
N GLY A 41 20.45 9.07 -7.33
CA GLY A 41 21.79 9.02 -7.93
C GLY A 41 22.59 7.77 -7.58
N TYR A 42 21.93 6.69 -7.15
CA TYR A 42 22.54 5.36 -7.03
C TYR A 42 22.58 4.62 -8.38
#